data_AF-A0A8T4N1X9-F1
#
_entry.id   AF-A0A8T4N1X9-F1
#
_cell.length_a   1.000
_cell.length_b   1.000
_cell.length_c   1.000
_cell.angle_alpha   90.00
_cell.angle_beta   90.00
_cell.angle_gamma   90.00
#
_symmetry.space_group_name_H-M   'P 1'
#
loop_
_entity.id
_entity.type
_entity.pdbx_description
1 polymer ?
#
loop_
_entity_poly.entity_id
_entity_poly.type
_entity_poly.pdbx_seq_one_letter_code
_entity_poly.pdbx_strand_id
1 'polypeptide(L)' 'MPKKYTIEEIEELIGGHELERLAYVINLDYIPKWFSTPNEAFDNQTPYEMCQKPEGIAKLRRMVYHIENGWF' A
#
# COMPACT_ATOMS: atom_id res chain seq x y z
N MET A 1 13.07 -15.60 -2.31
CA MET A 1 11.59 -15.48 -2.37
C MET A 1 11.25 -14.07 -1.93
N PRO A 2 10.34 -13.35 -2.61
CA PRO A 2 9.87 -12.06 -2.11
C PRO A 2 9.30 -12.25 -0.71
N LYS A 3 9.64 -11.33 0.21
CA LYS A 3 9.14 -11.35 1.59
C LYS A 3 7.61 -11.27 1.53
N LYS A 4 6.94 -12.23 2.18
CA LYS A 4 5.48 -12.20 2.34
C LYS A 4 5.18 -11.42 3.61
N TYR A 5 4.32 -10.42 3.51
CA TYR A 5 3.82 -9.65 4.63
C TYR A 5 2.44 -10.18 5.01
N THR A 6 2.15 -10.26 6.29
CA THR A 6 0.80 -10.53 6.80
C THR A 6 -0.07 -9.27 6.72
N ILE A 7 -1.39 -9.43 6.86
CA ILE A 7 -2.29 -8.27 6.91
C ILE A 7 -2.03 -7.48 8.20
N GLU A 8 -1.78 -8.17 9.31
CA GLU A 8 -1.49 -7.57 10.61
C GLU A 8 -0.22 -6.70 10.56
N GLU A 9 0.87 -7.17 9.96
CA GLU A 9 2.09 -6.37 9.77
C GLU A 9 1.85 -5.11 8.92
N ILE A 10 0.96 -5.21 7.92
CA ILE A 10 0.62 -4.09 7.06
C ILE A 10 -0.26 -3.10 7.82
N GLU A 11 -1.23 -3.60 8.60
CA GLU A 11 -2.09 -2.78 9.46
C GLU A 11 -1.28 -1.99 10.48
N GLU A 12 -0.31 -2.62 11.14
CA GLU A 12 0.60 -1.95 12.07
C GLU A 12 1.40 -0.82 11.41
N LEU A 13 1.75 -0.99 10.12
CA LEU A 13 2.54 -0.03 9.36
C LEU A 13 1.73 1.18 8.88
N ILE A 14 0.54 0.96 8.32
CA ILE A 14 -0.25 2.01 7.65
C ILE A 14 -1.47 2.48 8.46
N GLY A 15 -1.86 1.72 9.49
CA GLY A 15 -3.06 1.90 10.28
C GLY A 15 -4.31 1.28 9.65
N GLY A 16 -5.23 0.79 10.50
CA GLY A 16 -6.47 0.11 10.08
C GLY A 16 -7.35 0.93 9.12
N HIS A 17 -7.44 2.25 9.29
CA HIS A 17 -8.19 3.11 8.38
C HIS A 17 -7.62 3.12 6.96
N GLU A 18 -6.30 3.17 6.81
CA GLU A 18 -5.69 3.11 5.47
C GLU A 18 -5.77 1.72 4.87
N LEU A 19 -5.70 0.66 5.70
CA LEU A 19 -5.90 -0.71 5.26
C LEU A 19 -7.31 -0.91 4.70
N GLU A 20 -8.34 -0.41 5.38
CA GLU A 20 -9.73 -0.49 4.92
C GLU A 20 -9.93 0.21 3.58
N ARG A 21 -9.41 1.44 3.43
CA ARG A 21 -9.46 2.17 2.16
C ARG A 21 -8.71 1.46 1.05
N LEU A 22 -7.55 0.87 1.36
CA LEU A 22 -6.79 0.10 0.40
C LEU A 22 -7.54 -1.17 -0.03
N ALA A 23 -8.19 -1.86 0.89
CA ALA A 23 -8.98 -3.06 0.61
C ALA A 23 -10.16 -2.75 -0.34
N TYR A 24 -10.71 -1.54 -0.26
CA TYR A 24 -11.75 -1.08 -1.20
C TYR A 24 -11.26 -1.00 -2.65
N VAL A 25 -9.96 -0.71 -2.88
CA VAL A 25 -9.42 -0.49 -4.22
C VAL A 25 -8.64 -1.67 -4.82
N ILE A 26 -7.98 -2.51 -4.02
CA ILE A 26 -7.16 -3.63 -4.52
C ILE A 26 -7.60 -5.04 -4.07
N ASN A 27 -8.66 -5.14 -3.25
CA ASN A 27 -9.09 -6.36 -2.54
C ASN A 27 -8.06 -6.82 -1.48
N LEU A 28 -8.55 -7.06 -0.27
CA LEU A 28 -7.78 -7.42 0.92
C LEU A 28 -6.80 -8.59 0.68
N ASP A 29 -7.23 -9.63 -0.04
CA ASP A 29 -6.41 -10.84 -0.28
C ASP A 29 -5.16 -10.56 -1.13
N TYR A 30 -5.17 -9.49 -1.92
CA TYR A 30 -4.06 -9.11 -2.79
C TYR A 30 -3.10 -8.11 -2.14
N ILE A 31 -3.49 -7.47 -1.04
CA ILE A 31 -2.68 -6.44 -0.37
C ILE A 31 -1.29 -6.98 0.02
N PRO A 32 -1.12 -8.17 0.62
CA PRO A 32 0.19 -8.75 0.92
C PRO A 32 1.11 -8.83 -0.29
N LYS A 33 0.57 -9.32 -1.41
CA LYS A 33 1.32 -9.48 -2.66
C LYS A 33 1.70 -8.10 -3.20
N TRP A 34 0.77 -7.17 -3.22
CA TRP A 34 0.99 -5.81 -3.69
C TRP A 34 2.07 -5.09 -2.86
N PHE A 35 2.04 -5.21 -1.53
CA PHE A 35 3.07 -4.66 -0.64
C PHE A 35 4.48 -5.24 -0.86
N SER A 36 4.58 -6.42 -1.46
CA SER A 36 5.85 -7.07 -1.82
C SER A 36 6.29 -6.86 -3.28
N THR A 37 5.48 -6.14 -4.06
CA THR A 37 5.72 -5.95 -5.51
C THR A 37 6.19 -4.52 -5.77
N PRO A 38 7.29 -4.31 -6.53
CA PRO A 38 7.70 -2.98 -6.99
C PRO A 38 6.57 -2.23 -7.68
N ASN A 39 6.46 -0.92 -7.42
CA ASN A 39 5.42 -0.07 -8.00
C ASN A 39 6.04 1.19 -8.61
N GLU A 40 5.70 1.51 -9.86
CA GLU A 40 6.20 2.68 -10.58
C GLU A 40 5.80 4.00 -9.87
N ALA A 41 4.62 4.05 -9.25
CA ALA A 41 4.18 5.21 -8.46
C ALA A 41 5.06 5.46 -7.21
N PHE A 42 5.88 4.47 -6.83
CA PHE A 42 6.81 4.52 -5.71
C PHE A 42 8.27 4.43 -6.17
N ASP A 43 8.59 4.92 -7.38
CA ASP A 43 9.95 4.94 -7.92
C ASP A 43 10.55 3.51 -7.99
N ASN A 44 9.72 2.53 -8.36
CA ASN A 44 10.04 1.09 -8.38
C ASN A 44 10.41 0.47 -7.03
N GLN A 45 10.12 1.14 -5.92
CA GLN A 45 10.14 0.52 -4.59
C GLN A 45 8.84 -0.23 -4.32
N THR A 46 8.90 -1.16 -3.38
CA THR A 46 7.68 -1.80 -2.87
C THR A 46 6.87 -0.82 -2.01
N PRO A 47 5.53 -0.95 -1.94
CA PRO A 47 4.72 -0.16 -1.02
C PRO A 47 5.17 -0.28 0.43
N TYR A 48 5.67 -1.46 0.84
CA TYR A 48 6.22 -1.68 2.18
C TYR A 48 7.42 -0.77 2.46
N GLU A 49 8.44 -0.81 1.59
CA GLU A 49 9.64 0.03 1.74
C GLU A 49 9.31 1.52 1.70
N MET A 50 8.35 1.91 0.85
CA MET A 50 7.90 3.30 0.77
C MET A 50 7.23 3.74 2.07
N CYS A 51 6.32 2.93 2.63
CA CYS A 51 5.58 3.25 3.85
C CYS A 51 6.43 3.31 5.12
N GLN A 52 7.65 2.76 5.11
CA GLN A 52 8.62 2.92 6.20
C GLN A 52 9.28 4.31 6.24
N LYS A 53 9.12 5.13 5.19
CA LYS A 53 9.70 6.48 5.12
C LYS A 53 8.72 7.52 5.67
N PRO A 54 9.22 8.67 6.18
CA PRO A 54 8.35 9.73 6.70
C PRO A 54 7.24 10.18 5.73
N GLU A 55 7.53 10.23 4.44
CA GLU A 55 6.59 10.63 3.38
C GLU A 55 5.73 9.48 2.83
N GLY A 56 6.02 8.23 3.22
CA GLY A 56 5.47 7.03 2.63
C GLY A 56 3.95 6.92 2.73
N ILE A 57 3.44 7.08 3.95
CA ILE A 57 2.00 7.03 4.22
C ILE A 57 1.25 8.15 3.48
N ALA A 58 1.84 9.34 3.39
CA ALA A 58 1.25 10.45 2.65
C ALA A 58 1.22 10.20 1.13
N LYS A 59 2.22 9.50 0.58
CA LYS A 59 2.21 9.03 -0.82
C LYS A 59 1.15 7.94 -1.03
N LEU A 60 1.07 6.95 -0.14
CA LEU A 60 0.04 5.89 -0.19
C LEU A 60 -1.37 6.49 -0.19
N ARG A 61 -1.66 7.39 0.74
CA ARG A 61 -2.95 8.10 0.84
C ARG A 61 -3.34 8.80 -0.45
N ARG A 62 -2.39 9.51 -1.05
CA ARG A 62 -2.61 10.18 -2.33
C ARG A 62 -2.92 9.18 -3.43
N MET A 63 -2.14 8.11 -3.55
CA MET A 63 -2.37 7.08 -4.56
C MET A 63 -3.76 6.45 -4.39
N VAL A 64 -4.13 6.04 -3.17
CA VAL A 64 -5.47 5.47 -2.88
C VAL A 64 -6.57 6.45 -3.25
N TYR A 65 -6.43 7.74 -2.88
CA TYR A 65 -7.38 8.78 -3.27
C TYR A 65 -7.54 8.93 -4.80
N HIS A 66 -6.45 8.88 -5.56
CA HIS A 66 -6.54 8.97 -7.03
C HIS A 66 -7.29 7.77 -7.61
N ILE A 67 -7.02 6.55 -7.10
CA ILE A 67 -7.69 5.33 -7.54
C ILE A 67 -9.19 5.36 -7.18
N GLU A 68 -9.55 5.75 -5.95
CA GLU A 68 -10.94 5.90 -5.50
C GLU A 68 -11.75 6.85 -6.39
N ASN A 69 -11.10 7.88 -6.95
CA ASN A 69 -11.75 8.89 -7.80
C ASN A 69 -11.59 8.64 -9.31
N GLY A 70 -10.96 7.53 -9.72
CA GLY A 70 -10.77 7.18 -11.12
C GLY A 70 -9.80 8.11 -11.88
N TRP A 71 -8.82 8.69 -11.18
CA TRP A 71 -7.78 9.51 -11.78
C TRP A 71 -6.56 8.63 -12.08
N PHE A 72 -6.18 8.53 -13.36
CA PHE A 72 -5.09 7.71 -13.89
C PHE A 72 -4.07 8.56 -14.63
#